data_AF-A0A4Z0R746-F1
#
_entry.id   AF-A0A4Z0R746-F1
#
_cell.length_a   1.000
_cell.length_b   1.000
_cell.length_c   1.000
_cell.angle_alpha   90.00
_cell.angle_beta   90.00
_cell.angle_gamma   90.00
#
_symmetry.space_group_name_H-M   'P 1'
#
loop_
_entity.id
_entity.type
_entity.pdbx_description
1 polymer ?
#
loop_
_entity_poly.entity_id
_entity_poly.type
_entity_poly.pdbx_seq_one_letter_code
_entity_poly.pdbx_strand_id
1 'polypeptide(L)'
;MMTILFDLYKIITTELQKLKNCKILWAIPTIFVIPNFLVFLIYAINPKYPIVVWQDYFLTPVMLINLLVGIGFFALLTGFIFSREYQEHMINNLFTYPISRSNFFVGKLIVMLIIIAVTLLASFVLSILSGFILKHEPLTTIVVFEYLKVYLLMIIMHFALVPIVAQLSISKRNIIPPIILGICAMVLNLIILNTPFNTIFPWTIPAIFSPHEGGRSFTNYPLGIFTLLATFVIGIVLSLNSLKRDVH
;
A
#
# COMPACT_ATOMS: atom_id res chain seq x y z
N MET A 1 1.62 -27.68 -12.56
CA MET A 1 0.86 -26.79 -11.65
C MET A 1 1.29 -26.95 -10.19
N MET A 2 1.32 -28.17 -9.65
CA MET A 2 1.71 -28.44 -8.26
C MET A 2 3.17 -28.07 -7.92
N THR A 3 4.11 -28.26 -8.86
CA THR A 3 5.52 -27.85 -8.72
C THR A 3 5.69 -26.33 -8.64
N ILE A 4 5.01 -25.58 -9.50
CA ILE A 4 5.04 -24.10 -9.51
C ILE A 4 4.50 -23.52 -8.19
N LEU A 5 3.41 -24.11 -7.66
CA LEU A 5 2.82 -23.66 -6.41
C LEU A 5 3.76 -23.89 -5.22
N PHE A 6 4.47 -25.03 -5.23
CA PHE A 6 5.46 -25.37 -4.21
C PHE A 6 6.69 -24.45 -4.27
N ASP A 7 7.17 -24.13 -5.47
CA ASP A 7 8.27 -23.19 -5.64
C ASP A 7 7.88 -21.78 -5.19
N LEU A 8 6.67 -21.34 -5.51
CA LEU A 8 6.15 -20.05 -5.08
C LEU A 8 6.02 -19.96 -3.56
N TYR A 9 5.51 -21.01 -2.91
CA TYR A 9 5.44 -21.10 -1.46
C TYR A 9 6.84 -20.98 -0.82
N LYS A 10 7.83 -21.69 -1.35
CA LYS A 10 9.23 -21.58 -0.88
C LYS A 10 9.75 -20.15 -1.01
N ILE A 11 9.54 -19.49 -2.15
CA ILE A 11 9.96 -18.09 -2.36
C ILE A 11 9.29 -17.16 -1.34
N ILE A 12 7.99 -17.30 -1.12
CA ILE A 12 7.26 -16.45 -0.17
C ILE A 12 7.80 -16.65 1.25
N THR A 13 7.98 -17.90 1.68
CA THR A 13 8.50 -18.19 3.02
C THR A 13 9.94 -17.70 3.22
N THR A 14 10.80 -17.83 2.21
CA THR A 14 12.17 -17.33 2.29
C THR A 14 12.21 -15.80 2.35
N GLU A 15 11.41 -15.11 1.54
CA GLU A 15 11.28 -13.65 1.60
C GLU A 15 10.71 -13.16 2.94
N LEU A 16 9.68 -13.82 3.48
CA LEU A 16 9.15 -13.48 4.80
C LEU A 16 10.20 -13.68 5.91
N GLN A 17 11.00 -14.75 5.83
CA GLN A 17 12.07 -14.99 6.81
C GLN A 17 13.20 -13.96 6.68
N LYS A 18 13.58 -13.57 5.45
CA LYS A 18 14.54 -12.48 5.21
C LYS A 18 14.05 -11.16 5.79
N LEU A 19 12.76 -10.88 5.64
CA LEU A 19 12.13 -9.67 6.16
C LEU A 19 12.05 -9.68 7.68
N LYS A 20 11.68 -10.81 8.29
CA LYS A 20 11.55 -10.96 9.75
C LYS A 20 12.78 -10.47 10.52
N ASN A 21 13.96 -10.63 9.95
CA ASN A 21 15.23 -10.24 10.56
C ASN A 21 15.67 -8.80 10.20
N CYS A 22 14.91 -8.07 9.38
CA CYS A 22 15.23 -6.70 8.99
C CYS A 22 14.63 -5.68 9.96
N LYS A 23 15.46 -4.71 10.36
CA LYS A 23 15.04 -3.56 11.19
C LYS A 23 13.91 -2.74 10.54
N ILE A 24 13.80 -2.75 9.21
CA ILE A 24 12.76 -2.00 8.49
C ILE A 24 11.34 -2.49 8.81
N LEU A 25 11.16 -3.77 9.18
CA LEU A 25 9.84 -4.27 9.59
C LEU A 25 9.35 -3.63 10.89
N TRP A 26 10.25 -3.15 11.76
CA TRP A 26 9.87 -2.41 12.97
C TRP A 26 9.30 -1.02 12.65
N ALA A 27 9.65 -0.45 11.49
CA ALA A 27 9.07 0.81 11.03
C ALA A 27 7.61 0.65 10.60
N ILE A 28 7.21 -0.55 10.14
CA ILE A 28 5.85 -0.86 9.67
C ILE A 28 4.78 -0.56 10.72
N PRO A 29 4.77 -1.20 11.91
CA PRO A 29 3.73 -0.93 12.90
C PRO A 29 3.79 0.52 13.37
N THR A 30 4.99 1.08 13.55
CA THR A 30 5.17 2.47 13.99
C THR A 30 4.50 3.46 13.05
N ILE A 31 4.67 3.30 11.75
CA ILE A 31 4.15 4.23 10.73
C ILE A 31 2.63 4.15 10.60
N PHE A 32 2.02 2.97 10.76
CA PHE A 32 0.56 2.82 10.73
C PHE A 32 -0.12 3.13 12.06
N VAL A 33 0.60 3.09 13.18
CA VAL A 33 0.09 3.60 14.47
C VAL A 33 -0.10 5.11 14.43
N ILE A 34 0.77 5.85 13.72
CA ILE A 34 0.74 7.33 13.71
C ILE A 34 -0.63 7.90 13.25
N PRO A 35 -1.21 7.54 12.08
CA PRO A 35 -2.53 8.07 11.68
C PRO A 35 -3.62 7.81 12.71
N ASN A 36 -3.68 6.59 13.26
CA ASN A 36 -4.67 6.20 14.26
C ASN A 36 -4.49 6.97 15.56
N PHE A 37 -3.24 7.12 16.00
CA PHE A 37 -2.90 7.86 17.20
C PHE A 37 -3.19 9.36 17.06
N LEU A 38 -2.92 9.95 15.89
CA LEU A 38 -3.29 11.33 15.59
C LEU A 38 -4.80 11.54 15.67
N VAL A 39 -5.59 10.64 15.10
CA VAL A 39 -7.06 10.69 15.17
C VAL A 39 -7.54 10.56 16.61
N PHE A 40 -6.97 9.63 17.37
CA PHE A 40 -7.24 9.51 18.79
C PHE A 40 -6.97 10.81 19.55
N LEU A 41 -5.82 11.46 19.34
CA LEU A 41 -5.49 12.74 19.97
C LEU A 41 -6.45 13.86 19.57
N ILE A 42 -6.87 13.91 18.31
CA ILE A 42 -7.83 14.91 17.82
C ILE A 42 -9.14 14.81 18.61
N TYR A 43 -9.67 13.60 18.80
CA TYR A 43 -10.91 13.40 19.55
C TYR A 43 -10.73 13.52 21.07
N ALA A 44 -9.55 13.16 21.61
CA ALA A 44 -9.29 13.24 23.05
C ALA A 44 -9.10 14.69 23.55
N ILE A 45 -8.51 15.56 22.72
CA ILE A 45 -8.10 16.92 23.14
C ILE A 45 -9.11 17.98 22.71
N ASN A 46 -9.73 17.84 21.53
CA ASN A 46 -10.56 18.92 21.00
C ASN A 46 -11.99 18.85 21.58
N PRO A 47 -12.47 19.90 22.27
CA PRO A 47 -13.83 19.94 22.82
C PRO A 47 -14.92 19.94 21.74
N LYS A 48 -14.54 20.17 20.47
CA LYS A 48 -15.43 20.08 19.30
C LYS A 48 -15.94 18.64 19.06
N TYR A 49 -15.22 17.63 19.54
CA TYR A 49 -15.58 16.21 19.39
C TYR A 49 -15.95 15.61 20.76
N PRO A 50 -17.14 15.93 21.33
CA PRO A 50 -17.52 15.50 22.67
C PRO A 50 -17.84 13.99 22.75
N ILE A 51 -18.09 13.36 21.60
CA ILE A 51 -18.36 11.93 21.48
C ILE A 51 -17.81 11.42 20.14
N VAL A 52 -17.34 10.17 20.12
CA VAL A 52 -16.95 9.46 18.92
C VAL A 52 -18.21 9.03 18.16
N VAL A 53 -18.43 9.64 17.00
CA VAL A 53 -19.33 9.16 15.95
C VAL A 53 -18.51 8.26 15.03
N TRP A 54 -18.86 6.99 14.92
CA TRP A 54 -17.96 5.99 14.33
C TRP A 54 -17.67 6.24 12.84
N GLN A 55 -18.66 6.70 12.09
CA GLN A 55 -18.46 7.02 10.66
C GLN A 55 -17.39 8.11 10.50
N ASP A 56 -17.55 9.25 11.16
CA ASP A 56 -16.60 10.37 11.11
C ASP A 56 -15.23 9.98 11.67
N TYR A 57 -15.22 9.13 12.70
CA TYR A 57 -13.99 8.64 13.32
C TYR A 57 -13.16 7.78 12.37
N PHE A 58 -13.78 6.91 11.56
CA PHE A 58 -13.07 6.09 10.58
C PHE A 58 -12.71 6.84 9.28
N LEU A 59 -13.42 7.92 8.94
CA LEU A 59 -13.11 8.73 7.74
C LEU A 59 -11.70 9.31 7.80
N THR A 60 -11.34 9.87 8.95
CA THR A 60 -10.06 10.57 9.14
C THR A 60 -8.82 9.67 8.96
N PRO A 61 -8.70 8.49 9.62
CA PRO A 61 -7.54 7.61 9.45
C PRO A 61 -7.49 7.05 8.03
N VAL A 62 -8.62 6.70 7.42
CA VAL A 62 -8.70 6.26 6.02
C VAL A 62 -8.13 7.34 5.09
N MET A 63 -8.53 8.59 5.26
CA MET A 63 -8.03 9.72 4.48
C MET A 63 -6.53 9.94 4.68
N LEU A 64 -6.04 9.94 5.93
CA LEU A 64 -4.61 10.12 6.24
C LEU A 64 -3.74 9.01 5.63
N ILE A 65 -4.22 7.76 5.69
CA ILE A 65 -3.52 6.63 5.09
C ILE A 65 -3.48 6.76 3.57
N ASN A 66 -4.61 7.04 2.92
CA ASN A 66 -4.68 7.14 1.46
C ASN A 66 -3.91 8.34 0.89
N LEU A 67 -3.88 9.46 1.61
CA LEU A 67 -3.21 10.68 1.14
C LEU A 67 -1.71 10.69 1.39
N LEU A 68 -1.29 10.19 2.56
CA LEU A 68 0.08 10.38 3.05
C LEU A 68 0.79 9.03 3.19
N VAL A 69 0.37 8.24 4.18
CA VAL A 69 1.17 7.13 4.69
C VAL A 69 1.27 5.98 3.69
N GLY A 70 0.16 5.57 3.09
CA GLY A 70 0.09 4.41 2.21
C GLY A 70 1.00 4.56 0.98
N ILE A 71 0.93 5.70 0.30
CA ILE A 71 1.66 5.92 -0.96
C ILE A 71 3.17 5.92 -0.73
N GLY A 72 3.65 6.79 0.15
CA GLY A 72 5.09 6.94 0.39
C GLY A 72 5.70 5.68 0.99
N PHE A 73 5.01 5.10 1.97
CA PHE A 73 5.55 3.96 2.70
C PHE A 73 5.54 2.67 1.88
N PHE A 74 4.47 2.36 1.17
CA PHE A 74 4.46 1.17 0.31
C PHE A 74 5.42 1.32 -0.86
N ALA A 75 5.66 2.53 -1.37
CA ALA A 75 6.67 2.75 -2.39
C ALA A 75 8.10 2.49 -1.87
N LEU A 76 8.40 2.93 -0.65
CA LEU A 76 9.66 2.67 0.05
C LEU A 76 9.86 1.17 0.31
N LEU A 77 8.85 0.47 0.83
CA LEU A 77 8.92 -0.97 1.06
C LEU A 77 9.08 -1.77 -0.23
N THR A 78 8.36 -1.37 -1.28
CA THR A 78 8.50 -1.97 -2.61
C THR A 78 9.92 -1.78 -3.12
N GLY A 79 10.46 -0.56 -3.07
CA GLY A 79 11.84 -0.29 -3.42
C GLY A 79 12.80 -1.16 -2.64
N PHE A 80 12.65 -1.24 -1.32
CA PHE A 80 13.52 -2.03 -0.45
C PHE A 80 13.52 -3.52 -0.82
N ILE A 81 12.35 -4.15 -0.96
CA ILE A 81 12.23 -5.58 -1.26
C ILE A 81 12.76 -5.91 -2.66
N PHE A 82 12.49 -5.04 -3.64
CA PHE A 82 12.90 -5.28 -5.02
C PHE A 82 14.36 -4.89 -5.30
N SER A 83 14.93 -3.90 -4.61
CA SER A 83 16.33 -3.48 -4.81
C SER A 83 17.34 -4.28 -3.99
N ARG A 84 16.92 -4.94 -2.89
CA ARG A 84 17.84 -5.56 -1.92
C ARG A 84 18.84 -6.51 -2.56
N GLU A 85 18.40 -7.39 -3.44
CA GLU A 85 19.27 -8.40 -4.08
C GLU A 85 20.21 -7.81 -5.13
N TYR A 86 19.83 -6.67 -5.72
CA TYR A 86 20.70 -5.92 -6.60
C TYR A 86 21.80 -5.20 -5.82
N GLN A 87 21.49 -4.70 -4.61
CA GLN A 87 22.43 -3.99 -3.74
C GLN A 87 23.39 -4.94 -3.01
N GLU A 88 22.95 -6.15 -2.67
CA GLU A 88 23.79 -7.17 -2.02
C GLU A 88 24.67 -7.97 -3.03
N HIS A 89 24.72 -7.57 -4.32
CA HIS A 89 25.43 -8.24 -5.43
C HIS A 89 25.12 -9.75 -5.60
N MET A 90 24.06 -10.24 -4.95
CA MET A 90 23.67 -11.65 -4.95
C MET A 90 22.73 -12.02 -6.10
N ILE A 91 22.36 -11.05 -6.95
CA ILE A 91 21.48 -11.28 -8.10
C ILE A 91 21.99 -12.41 -9.01
N ASN A 92 23.31 -12.50 -9.22
CA ASN A 92 23.93 -13.55 -10.05
C ASN A 92 23.83 -14.94 -9.41
N ASN A 93 23.87 -15.02 -8.08
CA ASN A 93 23.67 -16.28 -7.34
C ASN A 93 22.19 -16.67 -7.29
N LEU A 94 21.27 -15.72 -7.45
CA LEU A 94 19.85 -16.01 -7.61
C LEU A 94 19.56 -16.60 -9.00
N PHE A 95 20.29 -16.16 -10.03
CA PHE A 95 20.12 -16.62 -11.41
C PHE A 95 20.67 -18.02 -11.70
N THR A 96 21.39 -18.65 -10.77
CA THR A 96 21.81 -20.05 -10.86
C THR A 96 20.78 -21.02 -10.28
N TYR A 97 19.76 -20.53 -9.56
CA TYR A 97 18.66 -21.38 -9.09
C TYR A 97 17.73 -21.78 -10.25
N PRO A 98 17.20 -23.02 -10.25
CA PRO A 98 16.29 -23.52 -11.29
C PRO A 98 14.86 -22.95 -11.17
N ILE A 99 14.71 -21.74 -10.64
CA ILE A 99 13.42 -21.07 -10.43
C ILE A 99 13.25 -19.99 -11.51
N SER A 100 12.07 -19.93 -12.13
CA SER A 100 11.82 -18.92 -13.16
C SER A 100 11.76 -17.50 -12.58
N ARG A 101 12.30 -16.53 -13.32
CA ARG A 101 12.34 -15.11 -12.93
C ARG A 101 10.95 -14.52 -12.71
N SER A 102 9.96 -14.99 -13.47
CA SER A 102 8.57 -14.59 -13.31
C SER A 102 7.98 -15.08 -11.98
N ASN A 103 8.28 -16.32 -11.57
CA ASN A 103 7.82 -16.85 -10.28
C ASN A 103 8.44 -16.08 -9.11
N PHE A 104 9.69 -15.66 -9.27
CA PHE A 104 10.37 -14.83 -8.28
C PHE A 104 9.71 -13.45 -8.13
N PHE A 105 9.42 -12.77 -9.24
CA PHE A 105 8.70 -11.50 -9.26
C PHE A 105 7.31 -11.63 -8.62
N VAL A 106 6.54 -12.66 -8.99
CA VAL A 106 5.20 -12.93 -8.43
C VAL A 106 5.28 -13.23 -6.93
N GLY A 107 6.29 -13.98 -6.48
CA GLY A 107 6.53 -14.24 -5.05
C GLY A 107 6.69 -12.95 -4.25
N LYS A 108 7.51 -12.01 -4.74
CA LYS A 108 7.68 -10.68 -4.11
C LYS A 108 6.41 -9.84 -4.13
N LEU A 109 5.62 -9.90 -5.21
CA LEU A 109 4.32 -9.23 -5.24
C LEU A 109 3.36 -9.80 -4.18
N ILE A 110 3.33 -11.12 -3.98
CA ILE A 110 2.50 -11.74 -2.94
C ILE A 110 2.96 -11.30 -1.54
N VAL A 111 4.26 -11.23 -1.30
CA VAL A 111 4.82 -10.70 -0.04
C VAL A 111 4.36 -9.26 0.19
N MET A 112 4.44 -8.40 -0.83
CA MET A 112 3.92 -7.03 -0.74
C MET A 112 2.42 -6.99 -0.46
N LEU A 113 1.62 -7.84 -1.10
CA LEU A 113 0.18 -7.94 -0.83
C LEU A 113 -0.10 -8.32 0.63
N ILE A 114 0.62 -9.30 1.18
CA ILE A 114 0.49 -9.70 2.58
C ILE A 114 0.85 -8.54 3.51
N ILE A 115 1.94 -7.82 3.24
CA ILE A 115 2.35 -6.67 4.06
C ILE A 115 1.28 -5.59 4.03
N ILE A 116 0.79 -5.19 2.84
CA ILE A 116 -0.28 -4.20 2.70
C ILE A 116 -1.55 -4.63 3.43
N ALA A 117 -1.94 -5.91 3.30
CA ALA A 117 -3.13 -6.44 3.95
C ALA A 117 -2.99 -6.40 5.48
N VAL A 118 -1.86 -6.89 6.02
CA VAL A 118 -1.61 -6.90 7.46
C VAL A 118 -1.57 -5.49 8.03
N THR A 119 -0.93 -4.53 7.36
CA THR A 119 -0.83 -3.15 7.88
C THR A 119 -2.17 -2.43 7.87
N LEU A 120 -2.94 -2.56 6.80
CA LEU A 120 -4.24 -1.91 6.69
C LEU A 120 -5.26 -2.54 7.63
N LEU A 121 -5.30 -3.87 7.76
CA LEU A 121 -6.17 -4.54 8.73
C LEU A 121 -5.74 -4.26 10.17
N ALA A 122 -4.45 -4.19 10.47
CA ALA A 122 -3.97 -3.76 11.77
C ALA A 122 -4.39 -2.32 12.08
N SER A 123 -4.32 -1.41 11.11
CA SER A 123 -4.84 -0.05 11.27
C SER A 123 -6.33 -0.05 11.58
N PHE A 124 -7.14 -0.85 10.89
CA PHE A 124 -8.57 -0.93 11.14
C PHE A 124 -8.88 -1.39 12.57
N VAL A 125 -8.19 -2.44 13.04
CA VAL A 125 -8.31 -2.92 14.43
C VAL A 125 -7.85 -1.84 15.41
N LEU A 126 -6.74 -1.15 15.13
CA LEU A 126 -6.25 -0.06 15.98
C LEU A 126 -7.24 1.10 16.08
N SER A 127 -7.89 1.50 14.99
CA SER A 127 -8.93 2.53 15.02
C SER A 127 -10.09 2.13 15.93
N ILE A 128 -10.54 0.87 15.86
CA ILE A 128 -11.61 0.36 16.74
C ILE A 128 -11.17 0.44 18.20
N LEU A 129 -9.98 -0.09 18.51
CA LEU A 129 -9.45 -0.10 19.88
C LEU A 129 -9.28 1.31 20.44
N SER A 130 -8.79 2.26 19.65
CA SER A 130 -8.62 3.65 20.08
C SER A 130 -9.96 4.38 20.26
N GLY A 131 -10.96 4.08 19.43
CA GLY A 131 -12.31 4.62 19.58
C GLY A 131 -13.00 4.17 20.88
N PHE A 132 -12.79 2.90 21.29
CA PHE A 132 -13.36 2.36 22.53
C PHE A 132 -12.80 2.99 23.82
N ILE A 133 -11.63 3.62 23.76
CA ILE A 133 -11.03 4.32 24.92
C ILE A 133 -11.78 5.65 25.20
N LEU A 134 -12.39 6.23 24.18
CA LEU A 134 -13.06 7.52 24.24
C LEU A 134 -14.55 7.35 24.52
N LYS A 135 -15.24 8.45 24.90
CA LYS A 135 -16.71 8.43 24.97
C LYS A 135 -17.25 8.22 23.56
N HIS A 136 -17.99 7.13 23.33
CA HIS A 136 -18.42 6.72 22.00
C HIS A 136 -19.92 6.39 21.97
N GLU A 137 -20.52 6.51 20.79
CA GLU A 137 -21.84 5.94 20.51
C GLU A 137 -21.76 4.40 20.40
N PRO A 138 -22.87 3.65 20.46
CA PRO A 138 -22.82 2.20 20.27
C PRO A 138 -22.30 1.84 18.87
N LEU A 139 -21.23 1.03 18.83
CA LEU A 139 -20.66 0.55 17.57
C LEU A 139 -21.63 -0.42 16.90
N THR A 140 -22.19 -0.01 15.77
CA THR A 140 -23.13 -0.83 15.00
C THR A 140 -22.38 -1.77 14.05
N THR A 141 -22.84 -3.01 13.93
CA THR A 141 -22.24 -4.01 13.03
C THR A 141 -22.21 -3.56 11.57
N ILE A 142 -23.20 -2.78 11.14
CA ILE A 142 -23.29 -2.17 9.81
C ILE A 142 -22.04 -1.32 9.51
N VAL A 143 -21.65 -0.45 10.43
CA VAL A 143 -20.47 0.42 10.29
C VAL A 143 -19.20 -0.41 10.21
N VAL A 144 -19.08 -1.45 11.05
CA VAL A 144 -17.91 -2.36 11.02
C VAL A 144 -17.77 -3.02 9.65
N PHE A 145 -18.85 -3.55 9.08
CA PHE A 145 -18.83 -4.19 7.76
C PHE A 145 -18.58 -3.19 6.62
N GLU A 146 -19.11 -1.98 6.73
CA GLU A 146 -18.88 -0.91 5.75
C GLU A 146 -17.39 -0.56 5.69
N TYR A 147 -16.78 -0.24 6.82
CA TYR A 147 -15.36 0.11 6.84
C TYR A 147 -14.44 -1.08 6.58
N LEU A 148 -14.83 -2.31 6.94
CA LEU A 148 -14.11 -3.50 6.52
C LEU A 148 -14.02 -3.59 4.98
N LYS A 149 -15.12 -3.32 4.26
CA LYS A 149 -15.11 -3.28 2.78
C LYS A 149 -14.21 -2.16 2.26
N VAL A 150 -14.21 -0.99 2.91
CA VAL A 150 -13.34 0.14 2.54
C VAL A 150 -11.87 -0.26 2.67
N TYR A 151 -11.46 -0.84 3.80
CA TYR A 151 -10.09 -1.30 4.01
C TYR A 151 -9.68 -2.42 3.03
N LEU A 152 -10.59 -3.36 2.71
CA LEU A 152 -10.36 -4.38 1.68
C LEU A 152 -10.14 -3.76 0.30
N LEU A 153 -10.93 -2.75 -0.07
CA LEU A 153 -10.75 -2.03 -1.34
C LEU A 153 -9.42 -1.27 -1.34
N MET A 154 -9.05 -0.62 -0.23
CA MET A 154 -7.75 0.05 -0.09
C MET A 154 -6.58 -0.91 -0.29
N ILE A 155 -6.67 -2.14 0.21
CA ILE A 155 -5.63 -3.18 -0.01
C ILE A 155 -5.45 -3.42 -1.51
N ILE A 156 -6.54 -3.64 -2.24
CA ILE A 156 -6.52 -3.90 -3.69
C ILE A 156 -5.94 -2.70 -4.44
N MET A 157 -6.37 -1.49 -4.10
CA MET A 157 -5.94 -0.26 -4.78
C MET A 157 -4.46 0.04 -4.56
N HIS A 158 -3.94 -0.07 -3.32
CA HIS A 158 -2.51 0.13 -3.07
C HIS A 158 -1.67 -0.98 -3.67
N PHE A 159 -2.14 -2.22 -3.65
CA PHE A 159 -1.46 -3.32 -4.31
C PHE A 159 -1.34 -3.11 -5.83
N ALA A 160 -2.37 -2.55 -6.47
CA ALA A 160 -2.35 -2.25 -7.89
C ALA A 160 -1.24 -1.25 -8.29
N LEU A 161 -0.80 -0.41 -7.36
CA LEU A 161 0.30 0.55 -7.57
C LEU A 161 1.69 -0.06 -7.35
N VAL A 162 1.79 -1.24 -6.72
CA VAL A 162 3.09 -1.87 -6.41
C VAL A 162 3.90 -2.21 -7.67
N PRO A 163 3.34 -2.80 -8.75
CA PRO A 163 4.15 -3.22 -9.89
C PRO A 163 4.85 -2.08 -10.63
N ILE A 164 4.20 -0.91 -10.73
CA ILE A 164 4.83 0.25 -11.39
C ILE A 164 5.99 0.80 -10.55
N VAL A 165 5.89 0.76 -9.22
CA VAL A 165 7.00 1.12 -8.32
C VAL A 165 8.11 0.08 -8.37
N ALA A 166 7.76 -1.21 -8.36
CA ALA A 166 8.71 -2.31 -8.46
C ALA A 166 9.53 -2.23 -9.74
N GLN A 167 8.91 -1.84 -10.86
CA GLN A 167 9.60 -1.65 -12.12
C GLN A 167 10.74 -0.63 -12.04
N LEU A 168 10.52 0.50 -11.35
CA LEU A 168 11.57 1.50 -11.16
C LEU A 168 12.74 0.95 -10.36
N SER A 169 12.44 0.16 -9.33
CA SER A 169 13.45 -0.50 -8.51
C SER A 169 14.31 -1.48 -9.32
N ILE A 170 13.66 -2.29 -10.17
CA ILE A 170 14.32 -3.29 -11.01
C ILE A 170 15.18 -2.61 -12.08
N SER A 171 14.59 -1.66 -12.82
CA SER A 171 15.25 -0.96 -13.93
C SER A 171 16.49 -0.17 -13.50
N LYS A 172 16.42 0.46 -12.32
CA LYS A 172 17.52 1.28 -11.80
C LYS A 172 18.42 0.56 -10.79
N ARG A 173 18.08 -0.69 -10.44
CA ARG A 173 18.83 -1.55 -9.50
C ARG A 173 19.13 -0.85 -8.17
N ASN A 174 18.25 0.05 -7.74
CA ASN A 174 18.46 0.92 -6.60
C ASN A 174 17.13 1.25 -5.91
N ILE A 175 17.18 1.45 -4.59
CA ILE A 175 16.05 1.82 -3.75
C ILE A 175 15.62 3.29 -3.93
N ILE A 176 16.55 4.15 -4.35
CA ILE A 176 16.34 5.61 -4.41
C ILE A 176 15.20 6.00 -5.36
N PRO A 177 15.10 5.50 -6.61
CA PRO A 177 14.04 5.93 -7.53
C PRO A 177 12.61 5.60 -7.07
N PRO A 178 12.30 4.40 -6.55
CA PRO A 178 11.02 4.13 -5.88
C PRO A 178 10.69 5.11 -4.76
N ILE A 179 11.67 5.46 -3.92
CA ILE A 179 11.47 6.40 -2.82
C ILE A 179 11.13 7.80 -3.34
N ILE A 180 11.88 8.31 -4.31
CA ILE A 180 11.62 9.63 -4.92
C ILE A 180 10.22 9.66 -5.52
N LEU A 181 9.84 8.62 -6.28
CA LEU A 181 8.50 8.53 -6.84
C LEU A 181 7.43 8.50 -5.74
N GLY A 182 7.62 7.73 -4.67
CA GLY A 182 6.68 7.68 -3.55
C GLY A 182 6.48 9.03 -2.87
N ILE A 183 7.57 9.77 -2.62
CA ILE A 183 7.51 11.11 -2.01
C ILE A 183 6.85 12.12 -2.95
N CYS A 184 7.25 12.14 -4.23
CA CYS A 184 6.62 13.01 -5.22
C CYS A 184 5.13 12.71 -5.37
N ALA A 185 4.76 11.43 -5.44
CA ALA A 185 3.36 11.03 -5.56
C ALA A 185 2.54 11.42 -4.34
N MET A 186 3.10 11.29 -3.14
CA MET A 186 2.47 11.74 -1.89
C MET A 186 2.19 13.25 -1.91
N VAL A 187 3.17 14.08 -2.28
CA VAL A 187 3.02 15.54 -2.35
C VAL A 187 2.01 15.94 -3.42
N LEU A 188 2.11 15.35 -4.62
CA LEU A 188 1.19 15.61 -5.73
C LEU A 188 -0.24 15.20 -5.40
N ASN A 189 -0.44 14.14 -4.62
CA ASN A 189 -1.77 13.69 -4.21
C ASN A 189 -2.54 14.79 -3.46
N LEU A 190 -1.87 15.54 -2.57
CA LEU A 190 -2.48 16.65 -1.83
C LEU A 190 -2.99 17.79 -2.73
N ILE A 191 -2.31 18.02 -3.85
CA ILE A 191 -2.65 19.09 -4.80
C ILE A 191 -3.71 18.59 -5.78
N ILE A 192 -3.49 17.41 -6.37
CA ILE A 192 -4.28 16.89 -7.49
C ILE A 192 -5.66 16.41 -7.03
N LEU A 193 -5.83 15.95 -5.79
CA LEU A 193 -7.08 15.33 -5.31
C LEU A 193 -8.34 16.16 -5.61
N ASN A 194 -8.24 17.49 -5.49
CA ASN A 194 -9.37 18.42 -5.66
C ASN A 194 -9.43 19.05 -7.06
N THR A 195 -8.69 18.52 -8.03
CA THR A 195 -8.64 19.00 -9.42
C THR A 195 -9.40 18.05 -10.35
N PRO A 196 -9.81 18.47 -11.56
CA PRO A 196 -10.44 17.58 -12.53
C PRO A 196 -9.52 16.44 -13.01
N PHE A 197 -8.21 16.53 -12.78
CA PHE A 197 -7.22 15.52 -13.19
C PHE A 197 -7.06 14.39 -12.16
N ASN A 198 -7.83 14.41 -11.08
CA ASN A 198 -7.71 13.49 -9.95
C ASN A 198 -7.94 12.01 -10.32
N THR A 199 -8.69 11.72 -11.38
CA THR A 199 -8.96 10.34 -11.83
C THR A 199 -7.89 9.79 -12.78
N ILE A 200 -7.06 10.66 -13.37
CA ILE A 200 -5.98 10.29 -14.28
C ILE A 200 -4.71 9.90 -13.51
N PHE A 201 -4.45 10.60 -12.39
CA PHE A 201 -3.32 10.30 -11.54
C PHE A 201 -3.61 9.05 -10.68
N PRO A 202 -2.80 7.98 -10.75
CA PRO A 202 -3.21 6.71 -10.15
C PRO A 202 -3.08 6.68 -8.62
N TRP A 203 -2.19 7.50 -8.06
CA TRP A 203 -2.00 7.60 -6.61
C TRP A 203 -3.11 8.39 -5.90
N THR A 204 -3.94 9.16 -6.61
CA THR A 204 -5.14 9.80 -6.03
C THR A 204 -6.32 8.83 -5.91
N ILE A 205 -6.33 7.71 -6.63
CA ILE A 205 -7.47 6.77 -6.70
C ILE A 205 -7.82 6.10 -5.36
N PRO A 206 -6.85 5.68 -4.52
CA PRO A 206 -7.19 5.19 -3.18
C PRO A 206 -7.97 6.21 -2.35
N ALA A 207 -7.60 7.49 -2.44
CA ALA A 207 -8.29 8.58 -1.77
C ALA A 207 -9.66 8.84 -2.43
N ILE A 208 -9.69 9.00 -3.76
CA ILE A 208 -10.78 8.66 -4.70
C ILE A 208 -11.99 7.93 -4.15
N PHE A 209 -11.76 6.64 -3.99
CA PHE A 209 -12.82 5.66 -3.81
C PHE A 209 -13.10 5.41 -2.34
N SER A 210 -12.26 5.93 -1.42
CA SER A 210 -12.57 5.89 -0.01
C SER A 210 -13.67 6.89 0.35
N PRO A 211 -14.51 6.60 1.35
CA PRO A 211 -15.52 7.52 1.83
C PRO A 211 -14.93 8.88 2.21
N HIS A 212 -15.69 9.95 1.98
CA HIS A 212 -15.24 11.33 2.19
C HIS A 212 -16.42 12.24 2.53
N GLU A 213 -16.21 13.16 3.46
CA GLU A 213 -17.22 14.14 3.84
C GLU A 213 -17.46 15.17 2.72
N GLY A 214 -18.72 15.55 2.51
CA GLY A 214 -19.11 16.68 1.65
C GLY A 214 -19.26 16.40 0.15
N GLY A 215 -18.99 15.17 -0.31
CA GLY A 215 -19.03 14.81 -1.73
C GLY A 215 -17.89 15.48 -2.53
N ARG A 216 -17.21 14.71 -3.38
CA ARG A 216 -16.13 15.27 -4.20
C ARG A 216 -16.68 15.88 -5.48
N SER A 217 -16.24 17.10 -5.77
CA SER A 217 -16.62 17.89 -6.96
C SER A 217 -16.28 17.19 -8.27
N PHE A 218 -15.19 16.42 -8.30
CA PHE A 218 -14.75 15.69 -9.49
C PHE A 218 -14.59 14.20 -9.15
N THR A 219 -15.56 13.37 -9.54
CA THR A 219 -15.50 11.91 -9.36
C THR A 219 -15.94 11.19 -10.64
N ASN A 220 -14.98 10.54 -11.30
CA ASN A 220 -15.26 9.65 -12.43
C ASN A 220 -14.75 8.25 -12.08
N TYR A 221 -15.62 7.46 -11.45
CA TYR A 221 -15.28 6.10 -11.00
C TYR A 221 -14.84 5.17 -12.16
N PRO A 222 -15.54 5.11 -13.32
CA PRO A 222 -15.08 4.29 -14.44
C PRO A 222 -13.66 4.62 -14.91
N LEU A 223 -13.35 5.92 -15.03
CA LEU A 223 -12.02 6.37 -15.46
C LEU A 223 -10.95 6.01 -14.44
N GLY A 224 -11.23 6.18 -13.14
CA GLY A 224 -10.33 5.77 -12.06
C GLY A 224 -10.04 4.26 -12.07
N ILE A 225 -11.05 3.42 -12.29
CA ILE A 225 -10.81 1.96 -12.40
C ILE A 225 -9.90 1.66 -13.59
N PHE A 226 -10.15 2.29 -14.73
CA PHE A 226 -9.35 2.11 -15.94
C PHE A 226 -7.89 2.53 -15.72
N THR A 227 -7.64 3.67 -15.08
CA THR A 227 -6.27 4.17 -14.85
C THR A 227 -5.50 3.30 -13.85
N LEU A 228 -6.17 2.80 -12.80
CA LEU A 228 -5.58 1.85 -11.86
C LEU A 228 -5.24 0.51 -12.54
N LEU A 229 -6.15 -0.03 -13.36
CA LEU A 229 -5.89 -1.26 -14.12
C LEU A 229 -4.77 -1.07 -15.16
N ALA A 230 -4.79 0.04 -15.89
CA ALA A 230 -3.76 0.36 -16.86
C ALA A 230 -2.37 0.46 -16.21
N THR A 231 -2.27 1.16 -15.08
CA THR A 231 -1.00 1.30 -14.34
C THR A 231 -0.50 -0.02 -13.76
N PHE A 232 -1.40 -0.88 -13.27
CA PHE A 232 -1.05 -2.24 -12.84
C PHE A 232 -0.51 -3.09 -13.99
N VAL A 233 -1.23 -3.15 -15.12
CA VAL A 233 -0.84 -3.95 -16.30
C VAL A 233 0.47 -3.45 -16.88
N ILE A 234 0.61 -2.13 -17.07
CA ILE A 234 1.85 -1.51 -17.55
C ILE A 234 3.01 -1.83 -16.60
N GLY A 235 2.80 -1.70 -15.28
CA GLY A 235 3.81 -2.01 -14.28
C GLY A 235 4.30 -3.46 -14.35
N ILE A 236 3.38 -4.43 -14.53
CA ILE A 236 3.74 -5.85 -14.69
C ILE A 236 4.52 -6.08 -15.98
N VAL A 237 3.99 -5.61 -17.12
CA VAL A 237 4.61 -5.85 -18.44
C VAL A 237 6.02 -5.24 -18.48
N LEU A 238 6.19 -4.02 -17.98
CA LEU A 238 7.49 -3.36 -17.91
C LEU A 238 8.45 -4.10 -16.97
N SER A 239 7.98 -4.54 -15.79
CA SER A 239 8.78 -5.33 -14.83
C SER A 239 9.30 -6.62 -15.44
N LEU A 240 8.43 -7.38 -16.10
CA LEU A 240 8.80 -8.64 -16.75
C LEU A 240 9.77 -8.42 -17.91
N ASN A 241 9.62 -7.34 -18.68
CA ASN A 241 10.55 -7.00 -19.76
C ASN A 241 11.93 -6.58 -19.24
N SER A 242 12.00 -5.82 -18.14
CA SER A 242 13.28 -5.47 -17.51
C SER A 242 14.02 -6.71 -16.99
N LEU A 243 13.31 -7.64 -16.35
CA LEU A 243 13.90 -8.90 -15.86
C LEU A 243 14.46 -9.80 -16.98
N LYS A 244 13.94 -9.66 -18.21
CA LYS A 244 14.48 -10.35 -19.40
C LYS A 244 15.73 -9.68 -19.96
N ARG A 245 15.93 -8.37 -19.73
CA ARG A 245 17.08 -7.61 -20.24
C ARG A 245 18.34 -7.77 -19.39
N ASP A 246 18.22 -8.17 -18.12
CA ASP A 246 19.33 -8.50 -17.22
C ASP A 246 20.09 -9.80 -17.62
N VAL A 247 20.11 -10.15 -18.91
CA VAL A 247 20.72 -11.38 -19.48
C VAL A 247 22.13 -11.15 -20.04
N HIS A 248 22.66 -9.93 -19.96
CA HIS A 248 24.01 -9.58 -20.46
C HIS A 248 24.91 -9.05 -19.36
#